data_AF-A0AAV1J4U0-F1
#
_entry.id   AF-A0AAV1J4U0-F1
#
_cell.length_a   1.000
_cell.length_b   1.000
_cell.length_c   1.000
_cell.angle_alpha   90.00
_cell.angle_beta   90.00
_cell.angle_gamma   90.00
#
_symmetry.space_group_name_H-M   'P 1'
#
loop_
_entity.id
_entity.type
_entity.pdbx_description
1 polymer ?
#
loop_
_entity_poly.entity_id
_entity_poly.type
_entity_poly.pdbx_seq_one_letter_code
_entity_poly.pdbx_strand_id
1 'polypeptide(L)'
;MEEREEPRIIMRTVYEFQHIITTILEFQIIFMGFEFQKTLASIADELSHLNAQIKTGNKEIVISNSVPSIRSSATLYTETCDVVERFNACNGLLVFSFIILYTLQLVFTADSLANTLQYNKLNSRLAVNCCLDVMWLLFHNIRTIIFIQPWHRISKEVCQIKIQLGKLLQGLAAYEKEILWESKVFYTEVMINNAELKPLGLFTVSRYLFVQIMSVVITYTLVVVQLRN
;
A
#
# COMPACT_ATOMS: atom_id res chain seq x y z
N MET A 1 -14.21 -28.52 37.94
CA MET A 1 -14.78 -27.41 37.14
C MET A 1 -13.71 -26.39 36.73
N GLU A 2 -12.48 -26.47 37.27
CA GLU A 2 -11.30 -25.66 36.88
C GLU A 2 -10.63 -26.07 35.55
N GLU A 3 -10.75 -27.33 35.13
CA GLU A 3 -10.00 -27.90 33.99
C GLU A 3 -10.40 -27.35 32.59
N ARG A 4 -11.41 -26.46 32.52
CA ARG A 4 -11.94 -25.90 31.26
C ARG A 4 -11.62 -24.41 31.05
N GLU A 5 -10.94 -23.77 32.02
CA GLU A 5 -10.54 -22.35 31.95
C GLU A 5 -9.13 -22.15 31.38
N GLU A 6 -8.17 -23.01 31.72
CA GLU A 6 -6.79 -22.96 31.22
C GLU A 6 -6.66 -22.88 29.68
N PRO A 7 -7.36 -23.73 28.87
CA PRO A 7 -7.22 -23.66 27.42
C PRO A 7 -7.78 -22.34 26.84
N ARG A 8 -8.75 -21.69 27.50
CA ARG A 8 -9.28 -20.39 27.06
C ARG A 8 -8.33 -19.26 27.36
N ILE A 9 -7.64 -19.31 28.49
CA ILE A 9 -6.64 -18.30 28.87
C ILE A 9 -5.46 -18.36 27.91
N ILE A 10 -4.94 -19.56 27.61
CA ILE A 10 -3.84 -19.75 26.66
C ILE A 10 -4.24 -19.24 25.27
N MET A 11 -5.42 -19.62 24.78
CA MET A 11 -5.89 -19.19 23.46
C MET A 11 -6.08 -17.68 23.37
N ARG A 12 -6.58 -17.04 24.43
CA ARG A 12 -6.70 -15.58 24.51
C ARG A 12 -5.34 -14.90 24.50
N THR A 13 -4.39 -15.36 25.30
CA THR A 13 -3.03 -14.78 25.35
C THR A 13 -2.33 -14.92 24.01
N VAL A 14 -2.47 -16.06 23.32
CA VAL A 14 -1.92 -16.25 21.98
C VAL A 14 -2.55 -15.28 20.97
N TYR A 15 -3.87 -15.07 21.03
CA TYR A 15 -4.56 -14.12 20.15
C TYR A 15 -4.10 -12.68 20.39
N GLU A 16 -4.01 -12.24 21.64
CA GLU A 16 -3.52 -10.89 21.99
C GLU A 16 -2.07 -10.69 21.55
N PHE A 17 -1.21 -11.69 21.76
CA PHE A 17 0.19 -11.64 21.34
C PHE A 17 0.32 -11.56 19.81
N GLN A 18 -0.44 -12.38 19.09
CA GLN A 18 -0.53 -12.33 17.63
C GLN A 18 -1.01 -10.95 17.15
N HIS A 19 -2.02 -10.38 17.81
CA HIS A 19 -2.56 -9.07 17.47
C HIS A 19 -1.51 -7.96 17.66
N ILE A 20 -0.75 -8.00 18.76
CA ILE A 20 0.34 -7.05 19.03
C ILE A 20 1.41 -7.14 17.93
N ILE A 21 1.90 -8.34 17.63
CA ILE A 21 2.92 -8.55 16.58
C ILE A 21 2.42 -8.01 15.23
N THR A 22 1.20 -8.38 14.86
CA THR A 22 0.58 -7.97 13.59
C THR A 22 0.48 -6.45 13.49
N THR A 23 0.15 -5.78 14.59
CA THR A 23 0.03 -4.31 14.65
C THR A 23 1.37 -3.61 14.58
N ILE A 24 2.41 -4.14 15.23
CA ILE A 24 3.78 -3.61 15.13
C ILE A 24 4.29 -3.71 13.70
N LEU A 25 4.13 -4.88 13.08
CA LEU A 25 4.57 -5.11 11.70
C LEU A 25 3.84 -4.22 10.72
N GLU A 26 2.53 -4.10 10.86
CA GLU A 26 1.73 -3.21 10.03
C GLU A 26 2.20 -1.76 10.15
N PHE A 27 2.44 -1.27 11.37
CA PHE A 27 2.95 0.08 11.59
C PHE A 27 4.30 0.30 10.90
N GLN A 28 5.22 -0.68 11.01
CA GLN A 28 6.52 -0.62 10.33
C GLN A 28 6.37 -0.56 8.80
N ILE A 29 5.51 -1.39 8.23
CA ILE A 29 5.26 -1.43 6.77
C ILE A 29 4.62 -0.11 6.31
N ILE A 30 3.64 0.41 7.05
CA ILE A 30 2.99 1.69 6.76
C ILE A 30 4.01 2.83 6.80
N PHE A 31 4.79 2.91 7.88
CA PHE A 31 5.80 3.95 8.06
C PHE A 31 6.80 3.96 6.91
N MET A 32 7.29 2.78 6.53
CA MET A 32 8.21 2.65 5.41
C MET A 32 7.56 3.07 4.08
N GLY A 33 6.30 2.69 3.85
CA GLY A 33 5.54 3.14 2.69
C GLY A 33 5.38 4.66 2.63
N PHE A 34 5.19 5.33 3.77
CA PHE A 34 5.14 6.80 3.82
C PHE A 34 6.49 7.45 3.49
N GLU A 35 7.59 6.91 3.99
CA GLU A 35 8.94 7.43 3.67
C GLU A 35 9.24 7.28 2.18
N PHE A 36 8.95 6.13 1.57
CA PHE A 36 9.10 5.96 0.12
C PHE A 36 8.20 6.90 -0.68
N GLN A 37 6.94 7.05 -0.26
CA GLN A 37 6.01 7.98 -0.90
C GLN A 37 6.55 9.42 -0.86
N LYS A 38 7.12 9.84 0.28
CA LYS A 38 7.68 11.19 0.45
C LYS A 38 8.88 11.41 -0.48
N THR A 39 9.79 10.44 -0.58
CA THR A 39 10.95 10.52 -1.49
C THR A 39 10.50 10.64 -2.95
N LEU A 40 9.55 9.81 -3.39
CA LEU A 40 9.04 9.86 -4.76
C LEU A 40 8.26 11.13 -5.06
N ALA A 41 7.48 11.64 -4.09
CA ALA A 41 6.78 12.90 -4.24
C ALA A 41 7.75 14.08 -4.38
N SER A 42 8.88 14.06 -3.65
CA SER A 42 9.94 15.07 -3.79
C SER A 42 10.56 15.06 -5.19
N ILE A 43 10.81 13.87 -5.75
CA ILE A 43 11.31 13.72 -7.13
C ILE A 43 10.29 14.24 -8.15
N ALA A 44 9.01 13.90 -7.97
CA ALA A 44 7.94 14.35 -8.85
C ALA A 44 7.79 15.88 -8.85
N ASP A 45 7.91 16.49 -7.66
CA ASP A 45 7.86 17.95 -7.50
C ASP A 45 9.05 18.65 -8.16
N GLU A 46 10.28 18.14 -7.93
CA GLU A 46 11.50 18.65 -8.56
C GLU A 46 11.39 18.62 -10.10
N LEU A 47 10.94 17.49 -10.66
CA LEU A 47 10.71 17.37 -12.10
C LEU A 47 9.63 18.33 -12.62
N SER A 48 8.58 18.56 -11.83
CA SER A 48 7.51 19.50 -12.21
C SER A 48 8.03 20.94 -12.26
N HIS A 49 8.89 21.31 -11.31
CA HIS A 49 9.51 22.62 -11.23
C HIS A 49 10.50 22.84 -12.38
N LEU A 50 11.34 21.84 -12.67
CA LEU A 50 12.25 21.86 -13.84
C LEU A 50 11.48 22.04 -15.15
N ASN A 51 10.38 21.30 -15.31
CA ASN A 51 9.53 21.41 -16.51
C ASN A 51 8.87 22.80 -16.63
N ALA A 52 8.53 23.45 -15.52
CA ALA A 52 8.04 24.82 -15.51
C ALA A 52 9.14 25.82 -15.90
N GLN A 53 10.35 25.68 -15.34
CA GLN A 53 11.49 26.57 -15.64
C GLN A 53 11.92 26.49 -17.11
N ILE A 54 11.94 25.30 -17.71
CA ILE A 54 12.28 25.13 -19.14
C ILE A 54 11.25 25.84 -20.04
N LYS A 55 10.00 25.97 -19.60
CA LYS A 55 8.96 26.67 -20.36
C LYS A 55 9.05 28.20 -20.26
N THR A 56 9.46 28.74 -19.12
CA THR A 56 9.37 30.18 -18.82
C THR A 56 10.71 30.92 -18.80
N GLY A 57 11.83 30.21 -18.61
CA GLY A 57 13.14 30.81 -18.35
C GLY A 57 14.03 31.02 -19.59
N ASN A 58 15.16 31.70 -19.36
CA ASN A 58 16.22 31.82 -20.37
C ASN A 58 16.93 30.46 -20.50
N LYS A 59 16.68 29.79 -21.63
CA LYS A 59 16.79 28.33 -21.78
C LYS A 59 18.20 27.78 -21.57
N GLU A 60 19.25 28.46 -22.00
CA GLU A 60 20.64 27.99 -21.85
C GLU A 60 21.11 27.87 -20.40
N ILE A 61 20.84 28.90 -19.59
CA ILE A 61 21.26 28.93 -18.16
C ILE A 61 20.45 27.93 -17.33
N VAL A 62 19.18 27.73 -17.69
CA VAL A 62 18.31 26.73 -17.03
C VAL A 62 18.81 25.32 -17.35
N ILE A 63 19.25 25.05 -18.58
CA ILE A 63 19.68 23.71 -19.00
C ILE A 63 20.95 23.25 -18.26
N SER A 64 22.00 24.09 -18.20
CA SER A 64 23.26 23.65 -17.56
C SER A 64 23.09 23.38 -16.06
N ASN A 65 22.22 24.14 -15.39
CA ASN A 65 21.90 23.94 -13.98
C ASN A 65 20.94 22.77 -13.71
N SER A 66 20.19 22.31 -14.73
CA SER A 66 19.20 21.24 -14.58
C SER A 66 19.79 19.83 -14.70
N VAL A 67 20.93 19.68 -15.39
CA VAL A 67 21.58 18.37 -15.60
C VAL A 67 21.95 17.67 -14.28
N PRO A 68 22.60 18.34 -13.30
CA PRO A 68 22.92 17.73 -12.01
C PRO A 68 21.68 17.33 -11.22
N SER A 69 20.62 18.14 -11.26
CA SER A 69 19.34 17.84 -10.62
C SER A 69 18.71 16.57 -11.19
N ILE A 70 18.57 16.49 -12.53
CA ILE A 70 17.99 15.30 -13.18
C ILE A 70 18.77 14.04 -12.83
N ARG A 71 20.12 14.11 -12.85
CA ARG A 71 20.98 12.98 -12.47
C ARG A 71 20.81 12.58 -11.00
N SER A 72 20.70 13.56 -10.10
CA SER A 72 20.45 13.32 -8.68
C SER A 72 19.08 12.67 -8.46
N SER A 73 18.02 13.19 -9.10
CA SER A 73 16.68 12.61 -9.00
C SER A 73 16.63 11.18 -9.57
N ALA A 74 17.35 10.92 -10.67
CA ALA A 74 17.48 9.58 -11.25
C ALA A 74 18.16 8.60 -10.30
N THR A 75 19.27 9.01 -9.69
CA THR A 75 20.00 8.19 -8.72
C THR A 75 19.13 7.88 -7.51
N LEU A 76 18.47 8.90 -6.94
CA LEU A 76 17.58 8.74 -5.80
C LEU A 76 16.37 7.84 -6.12
N TYR A 77 15.85 7.91 -7.35
CA TYR A 77 14.79 7.02 -7.82
C TYR A 77 15.26 5.56 -7.84
N THR A 78 16.40 5.28 -8.46
CA THR A 78 16.95 3.92 -8.55
C THR A 78 17.27 3.37 -7.17
N GLU A 79 17.89 4.16 -6.28
CA GLU A 79 18.12 3.76 -4.89
C GLU A 79 16.81 3.43 -4.16
N THR A 80 15.77 4.24 -4.37
CA THR A 80 14.44 3.99 -3.78
C THR A 80 13.86 2.68 -4.32
N CYS A 81 13.97 2.42 -5.62
CA CYS A 81 13.54 1.15 -6.23
C CYS A 81 14.30 -0.04 -5.66
N ASP A 82 15.63 0.04 -5.53
CA ASP A 82 16.47 -1.02 -4.95
C ASP A 82 16.08 -1.33 -3.50
N VAL A 83 15.80 -0.29 -2.70
CA VAL A 83 15.36 -0.47 -1.32
C VAL A 83 13.98 -1.14 -1.26
N VAL A 84 13.04 -0.74 -2.13
CA VAL A 84 11.71 -1.39 -2.23
C VAL A 84 11.85 -2.85 -2.67
N GLU A 85 12.74 -3.15 -3.61
CA GLU A 85 12.99 -4.52 -4.06
C GLU A 85 13.59 -5.38 -2.94
N ARG A 86 14.60 -4.87 -2.23
CA ARG A 86 15.16 -5.56 -1.04
C ARG A 86 14.11 -5.74 0.05
N PHE A 87 13.25 -4.75 0.25
CA PHE A 87 12.14 -4.87 1.18
C PHE A 87 11.18 -5.98 0.77
N ASN A 88 10.81 -6.07 -0.51
CA ASN A 88 9.99 -7.15 -1.05
C ASN A 88 10.65 -8.52 -0.85
N ALA A 89 11.96 -8.63 -1.08
CA ALA A 89 12.70 -9.87 -0.92
C ALA A 89 12.78 -10.33 0.56
N CYS A 90 13.08 -9.41 1.48
CA CYS A 90 13.24 -9.74 2.90
C CYS A 90 11.91 -9.91 3.64
N ASN A 91 10.89 -9.10 3.29
CA ASN A 91 9.63 -9.03 4.02
C ASN A 91 8.45 -9.60 3.22
N GLY A 92 8.66 -10.11 2.01
CA GLY A 92 7.59 -10.61 1.15
C GLY A 92 6.73 -11.68 1.82
N LEU A 93 7.36 -12.65 2.50
CA LEU A 93 6.63 -13.70 3.24
C LEU A 93 5.81 -13.11 4.39
N LEU A 94 6.35 -12.10 5.07
CA LEU A 94 5.70 -11.45 6.20
C LEU A 94 4.48 -10.66 5.74
N VAL A 95 4.61 -9.85 4.69
CA VAL A 95 3.49 -9.10 4.10
C VAL A 95 2.43 -10.05 3.54
N PHE A 96 2.85 -11.15 2.89
CA PHE A 96 1.93 -12.18 2.41
C PHE A 96 1.15 -12.83 3.55
N SER A 97 1.84 -13.24 4.62
CA SER A 97 1.22 -13.83 5.81
C SER A 97 0.24 -12.86 6.48
N PHE A 98 0.61 -11.58 6.56
CA PHE A 98 -0.26 -10.52 7.06
C PHE A 98 -1.57 -10.43 6.28
N ILE A 99 -1.51 -10.46 4.94
CA ILE A 99 -2.70 -10.37 4.08
C ILE A 99 -3.62 -11.59 4.26
N ILE A 100 -3.05 -12.79 4.38
CA ILE A 100 -3.83 -14.01 4.66
C ILE A 100 -4.50 -13.93 6.03
N LEU A 101 -3.72 -13.63 7.08
CA LEU A 101 -4.23 -13.54 8.45
C LEU A 101 -5.32 -12.48 8.56
N TYR A 102 -5.14 -11.34 7.90
CA TYR A 102 -6.14 -10.29 7.81
C TYR A 102 -7.43 -10.79 7.13
N THR A 103 -7.32 -11.46 5.99
CA THR A 103 -8.47 -12.00 5.26
C THR A 103 -9.25 -12.99 6.12
N LEU A 104 -8.55 -13.88 6.82
CA LEU A 104 -9.16 -14.81 7.77
C LEU A 104 -9.86 -14.09 8.93
N GLN A 105 -9.22 -13.06 9.51
CA GLN A 105 -9.82 -12.26 10.58
C GLN A 105 -11.11 -11.55 10.13
N LEU A 106 -11.13 -11.05 8.89
CA LEU A 106 -12.31 -10.42 8.32
C LEU A 106 -13.44 -11.44 8.09
N VAL A 107 -13.10 -12.65 7.61
CA VAL A 107 -14.03 -13.77 7.46
C VAL A 107 -14.63 -14.18 8.81
N PHE A 108 -13.82 -14.35 9.85
CA PHE A 108 -14.31 -14.69 11.19
C PHE A 108 -15.21 -13.60 11.79
N THR A 109 -14.85 -12.33 11.58
CA THR A 109 -15.66 -11.20 12.05
C THR A 109 -17.02 -11.16 11.34
N ALA A 110 -17.03 -11.37 10.02
CA ALA A 110 -18.26 -11.39 9.25
C ALA A 110 -19.16 -12.60 9.61
N ASP A 111 -18.56 -13.76 9.90
CA ASP A 111 -19.28 -14.92 10.42
C ASP A 111 -19.89 -14.67 11.80
N SER A 112 -19.14 -14.03 12.71
CA SER A 112 -19.65 -13.61 14.03
C SER A 112 -20.85 -12.69 13.89
N LEU A 113 -20.76 -11.67 13.02
CA LEU A 113 -21.86 -10.75 12.75
C LEU A 113 -23.09 -11.49 12.20
N ALA A 114 -22.89 -12.41 11.24
CA ALA A 114 -23.97 -13.22 10.69
C ALA A 114 -24.66 -14.08 11.76
N ASN A 115 -23.88 -14.72 12.65
CA ASN A 115 -24.40 -15.49 13.78
C ASN A 115 -25.19 -14.60 14.76
N THR A 116 -24.66 -13.43 15.11
CA THR A 116 -25.33 -12.45 15.98
C THR A 116 -26.69 -12.05 15.40
N LEU A 117 -26.78 -11.84 14.08
CA LEU A 117 -28.02 -11.48 13.40
C LEU A 117 -29.05 -12.62 13.31
N GLN A 118 -28.62 -13.87 13.12
CA GLN A 118 -29.52 -15.01 12.97
C GLN A 118 -30.08 -15.53 14.29
N TYR A 119 -29.25 -15.69 15.32
CA TYR A 119 -29.60 -16.46 16.52
C TYR A 119 -30.18 -15.62 17.67
N ASN A 120 -29.88 -14.32 17.75
CA ASN A 120 -30.31 -13.49 18.88
C ASN A 120 -31.62 -12.74 18.59
N LYS A 121 -32.73 -13.47 18.37
CA LYS A 121 -34.07 -12.84 18.35
C LYS A 121 -34.47 -12.46 19.78
N LEU A 122 -34.70 -11.16 20.02
CA LEU A 122 -35.28 -10.57 21.26
C LEU A 122 -34.40 -10.47 22.52
N ASN A 123 -33.30 -9.70 22.48
CA ASN A 123 -32.74 -9.16 23.72
C ASN A 123 -32.03 -7.82 23.50
N SER A 124 -32.08 -6.90 24.47
CA SER A 124 -31.35 -5.61 24.41
C SER A 124 -29.83 -5.78 24.25
N ARG A 125 -29.29 -6.94 24.67
CA ARG A 125 -27.89 -7.35 24.44
C ARG A 125 -27.55 -7.63 22.97
N LEU A 126 -28.54 -7.94 22.12
CA LEU A 126 -28.35 -8.11 20.68
C LEU A 126 -27.83 -6.81 20.05
N ALA A 127 -28.47 -5.69 20.36
CA ALA A 127 -28.13 -4.40 19.76
C ALA A 127 -26.68 -4.00 20.09
N VAL A 128 -26.26 -4.25 21.32
CA VAL A 128 -24.87 -4.00 21.76
C VAL A 128 -23.88 -4.91 21.05
N ASN A 129 -24.14 -6.22 21.00
CA ASN A 129 -23.24 -7.17 20.34
C ASN A 129 -23.13 -6.91 18.83
N CYS A 130 -24.26 -6.62 18.17
CA CYS A 130 -24.29 -6.26 16.75
C CYS A 130 -23.53 -4.95 16.49
N CYS A 131 -23.70 -3.95 17.36
CA CYS A 131 -22.94 -2.70 17.27
C CYS A 131 -21.43 -2.95 17.41
N LEU A 132 -21.01 -3.79 18.36
CA LEU A 132 -19.61 -4.17 18.54
C LEU A 132 -19.06 -4.91 17.32
N ASP A 133 -19.77 -5.89 16.77
CA ASP A 133 -19.37 -6.64 15.57
C ASP A 133 -19.23 -5.71 14.36
N VAL A 134 -20.17 -4.78 14.16
CA VAL A 134 -20.10 -3.77 13.09
C VAL A 134 -18.93 -2.82 13.29
N MET A 135 -18.71 -2.32 14.52
CA MET A 135 -17.56 -1.47 14.84
C MET A 135 -16.24 -2.20 14.58
N TRP A 136 -16.15 -3.47 14.95
CA TRP A 136 -14.98 -4.30 14.73
C TRP A 136 -14.72 -4.51 13.23
N LEU A 137 -15.76 -4.79 12.46
CA LEU A 137 -15.67 -4.91 11.01
C LEU A 137 -15.19 -3.59 10.37
N LEU A 138 -15.77 -2.45 10.76
CA LEU A 138 -15.35 -1.13 10.28
C LEU A 138 -13.90 -0.83 10.64
N PHE A 139 -13.48 -1.14 11.88
CA PHE A 139 -12.11 -0.97 12.34
C PHE A 139 -11.11 -1.74 11.46
N HIS A 140 -11.38 -3.03 11.18
CA HIS A 140 -10.52 -3.85 10.30
C HIS A 140 -10.46 -3.33 8.86
N ASN A 141 -11.56 -2.79 8.36
CA ASN A 141 -11.60 -2.17 7.03
C ASN A 141 -10.76 -0.89 6.97
N ILE A 142 -10.95 0.02 7.93
CA ILE A 142 -10.19 1.28 8.01
C ILE A 142 -8.70 0.99 8.12
N ARG A 143 -8.32 0.07 9.00
CA ARG A 143 -6.95 -0.39 9.20
C ARG A 143 -6.30 -0.83 7.88
N THR A 144 -7.00 -1.63 7.08
CA THR A 144 -6.50 -2.10 5.78
C THR A 144 -6.43 -1.00 4.73
N ILE A 145 -7.38 -0.07 4.72
CA ILE A 145 -7.30 1.09 3.85
C ILE A 145 -6.04 1.91 4.18
N ILE A 146 -5.75 2.12 5.47
CA ILE A 146 -4.53 2.82 5.93
C ILE A 146 -3.28 2.06 5.49
N PHE A 147 -3.27 0.73 5.61
CA PHE A 147 -2.17 -0.12 5.16
C PHE A 147 -1.90 -0.01 3.66
N ILE A 148 -2.94 -0.07 2.82
CA ILE A 148 -2.82 -0.09 1.35
C ILE A 148 -2.54 1.31 0.77
N GLN A 149 -3.01 2.37 1.44
CA GLN A 149 -2.94 3.74 0.96
C GLN A 149 -1.53 4.22 0.57
N PRO A 150 -0.47 4.06 1.38
CA PRO A 150 0.87 4.53 1.01
C PRO A 150 1.38 3.83 -0.26
N TRP A 151 1.18 2.51 -0.38
CA TRP A 151 1.61 1.73 -1.54
C TRP A 151 0.88 2.14 -2.82
N HIS A 152 -0.43 2.40 -2.72
CA HIS A 152 -1.18 2.94 -3.85
C HIS A 152 -0.68 4.33 -4.27
N ARG A 153 -0.32 5.18 -3.30
CA ARG A 153 0.23 6.51 -3.59
C ARG A 153 1.59 6.42 -4.25
N ILE A 154 2.47 5.52 -3.81
CA ILE A 154 3.75 5.25 -4.47
C ILE A 154 3.56 4.95 -5.97
N SER A 155 2.67 4.03 -6.33
CA SER A 155 2.38 3.72 -7.74
C SER A 155 1.89 4.95 -8.52
N LYS A 156 1.12 5.82 -7.85
CA LYS A 156 0.65 7.09 -8.45
C LYS A 156 1.81 8.07 -8.65
N GLU A 157 2.71 8.22 -7.68
CA GLU A 157 3.89 9.09 -7.79
C GLU A 157 4.81 8.61 -8.93
N VAL A 158 5.06 7.30 -9.04
CA VAL A 158 5.83 6.74 -10.16
C VAL A 158 5.17 7.08 -11.51
N CYS A 159 3.84 6.98 -11.61
CA CYS A 159 3.12 7.39 -12.81
C CYS A 159 3.25 8.89 -13.11
N GLN A 160 3.22 9.74 -12.07
CA GLN A 160 3.43 11.17 -12.23
C GLN A 160 4.85 11.49 -12.72
N ILE A 161 5.88 10.84 -12.17
CA ILE A 161 7.28 10.96 -12.63
C ILE A 161 7.38 10.60 -14.11
N LYS A 162 6.77 9.49 -14.55
CA LYS A 162 6.72 9.08 -15.97
C LYS A 162 6.12 10.18 -16.86
N ILE A 163 5.01 10.77 -16.42
CA ILE A 163 4.33 11.85 -17.17
C ILE A 163 5.22 13.10 -17.24
N GLN A 164 5.84 13.50 -16.12
CA GLN A 164 6.70 14.70 -16.10
C GLN A 164 7.95 14.50 -16.95
N LEU A 165 8.60 13.34 -16.88
CA LEU A 165 9.74 13.01 -17.74
C LEU A 165 9.35 12.95 -19.22
N GLY A 166 8.17 12.40 -19.55
CA GLY A 166 7.67 12.42 -20.92
C GLY A 166 7.48 13.84 -21.46
N LYS A 167 6.93 14.74 -20.64
CA LYS A 167 6.81 16.16 -20.99
C LYS A 167 8.17 16.85 -21.11
N LEU A 168 9.10 16.53 -20.22
CA LEU A 168 10.47 17.04 -20.22
C LEU A 168 11.18 16.65 -21.52
N LEU A 169 11.09 15.38 -21.92
CA LEU A 169 11.67 14.87 -23.17
C LEU A 169 11.10 15.54 -24.41
N GLN A 170 9.78 15.75 -24.46
CA GLN A 170 9.14 16.49 -25.55
C GLN A 170 9.59 17.96 -25.58
N GLY A 171 9.68 18.58 -24.40
CA GLY A 171 10.17 19.94 -24.24
C GLY A 171 11.63 20.10 -24.65
N LEU A 172 12.47 19.08 -24.45
CA LEU A 172 13.90 19.09 -24.72
C LEU A 172 14.30 18.61 -26.13
N ALA A 173 13.34 18.24 -26.99
CA ALA A 173 13.63 17.67 -28.31
C ALA A 173 14.49 18.56 -29.24
N ALA A 174 14.50 19.88 -29.02
CA ALA A 174 15.26 20.86 -29.81
C ALA A 174 16.55 21.35 -29.12
N TYR A 175 16.96 20.75 -28.01
CA TYR A 175 17.96 21.32 -27.08
C TYR A 175 19.26 20.50 -26.99
N GLU A 176 20.15 20.97 -26.13
CA GLU A 176 21.48 20.42 -25.86
C GLU A 176 21.46 18.90 -25.63
N LYS A 177 22.40 18.19 -26.25
CA LYS A 177 22.39 16.71 -26.29
C LYS A 177 22.52 16.08 -24.90
N GLU A 178 23.18 16.75 -23.96
CA GLU A 178 23.48 16.21 -22.63
C GLU A 178 22.23 16.11 -21.76
N ILE A 179 21.45 17.19 -21.60
CA ILE A 179 20.22 17.15 -20.80
C ILE A 179 19.18 16.18 -21.40
N LEU A 180 19.10 16.11 -22.73
CA LEU A 180 18.23 15.17 -23.43
C LEU A 180 18.65 13.72 -23.16
N TRP A 181 19.96 13.45 -23.15
CA TRP A 181 20.51 12.13 -22.85
C TRP A 181 20.18 11.70 -21.42
N GLU A 182 20.49 12.53 -20.42
CA GLU A 182 20.22 12.24 -19.01
C GLU A 182 18.73 12.02 -18.75
N SER A 183 17.88 12.85 -19.35
CA SER A 183 16.43 12.69 -19.26
C SER A 183 15.94 11.38 -19.89
N LYS A 184 16.57 10.92 -20.99
CA LYS A 184 16.24 9.64 -21.63
C LYS A 184 16.69 8.45 -20.80
N VAL A 185 17.87 8.54 -20.19
CA VAL A 185 18.37 7.52 -19.27
C VAL A 185 17.41 7.41 -18.10
N PHE A 186 17.07 8.54 -17.45
CA PHE A 186 16.14 8.53 -16.33
C PHE A 186 14.75 7.99 -16.73
N TYR A 187 14.21 8.41 -17.88
CA TYR A 187 12.95 7.86 -18.36
C TYR A 187 13.01 6.35 -18.58
N THR A 188 14.11 5.84 -19.13
CA THR A 188 14.34 4.39 -19.29
C THR A 188 14.35 3.67 -17.94
N GLU A 189 15.09 4.19 -16.97
CA GLU A 189 15.16 3.64 -15.61
C GLU A 189 13.77 3.57 -14.95
N VAL A 190 12.96 4.61 -15.08
CA VAL A 190 11.59 4.65 -14.53
C VAL A 190 10.63 3.69 -15.26
N MET A 191 10.92 3.34 -16.51
CA MET A 191 10.11 2.40 -17.27
C MET A 191 10.47 0.94 -16.97
N ILE A 192 11.75 0.66 -16.68
CA ILE A 192 12.25 -0.67 -16.33
C ILE A 192 11.98 -0.98 -14.86
N ASN A 193 12.29 -0.03 -13.98
CA ASN A 193 12.14 -0.19 -12.54
C ASN A 193 10.77 0.32 -12.09
N ASN A 194 10.16 -0.39 -11.14
CA ASN A 194 8.89 0.04 -10.58
C ASN A 194 8.87 -0.24 -9.09
N ALA A 195 8.78 0.83 -8.30
CA ALA A 195 8.70 0.77 -6.85
C ALA A 195 7.32 0.26 -6.40
N GLU A 196 7.03 -1.01 -6.65
CA GLU A 196 5.77 -1.65 -6.24
C GLU A 196 6.00 -2.65 -5.11
N LEU A 197 5.13 -2.62 -4.10
CA LEU A 197 5.09 -3.68 -3.08
C LEU A 197 4.52 -4.95 -3.71
N LYS A 198 5.38 -5.96 -3.89
CA LYS A 198 5.08 -7.26 -4.51
C LYS A 198 5.49 -8.39 -3.58
N PRO A 199 4.67 -8.73 -2.57
CA PRO A 199 4.97 -9.80 -1.64
C PRO A 199 5.20 -11.12 -2.37
N LEU A 200 6.39 -11.71 -2.22
CA LEU A 200 6.80 -12.96 -2.88
C LEU A 200 6.68 -12.94 -4.42
N GLY A 201 6.54 -11.76 -5.04
CA GLY A 201 6.27 -11.63 -6.48
C GLY A 201 4.88 -12.12 -6.92
N LEU A 202 3.96 -12.41 -6.00
CA LEU A 202 2.66 -13.03 -6.32
C LEU A 202 1.60 -12.04 -6.79
N PHE A 203 1.53 -10.86 -6.16
CA PHE A 203 0.57 -9.81 -6.49
C PHE A 203 1.09 -8.43 -6.08
N THR A 204 0.58 -7.38 -6.71
CA THR A 204 0.88 -5.99 -6.33
C THR A 204 -0.11 -5.51 -5.26
N VAL A 205 0.40 -5.01 -4.14
CA VAL A 205 -0.44 -4.39 -3.10
C VAL A 205 -0.99 -3.07 -3.61
N SER A 206 -2.29 -3.06 -3.88
CA SER A 206 -3.02 -1.93 -4.43
C SER A 206 -4.44 -1.88 -3.89
N ARG A 207 -5.18 -0.81 -4.18
CA ARG A 207 -6.61 -0.73 -3.84
C ARG A 207 -7.44 -1.85 -4.44
N TYR A 208 -6.99 -2.44 -5.55
CA TYR A 208 -7.67 -3.58 -6.16
C TYR A 208 -7.63 -4.82 -5.26
N LEU A 209 -6.51 -5.05 -4.55
CA LEU A 209 -6.39 -6.14 -3.59
C LEU A 209 -7.43 -6.02 -2.47
N PHE A 210 -7.68 -4.81 -1.96
CA PHE A 210 -8.75 -4.58 -0.98
C PHE A 210 -10.11 -4.99 -1.52
N VAL A 211 -10.44 -4.57 -2.73
CA VAL A 211 -11.71 -4.92 -3.39
C VAL A 211 -11.83 -6.44 -3.55
N GLN A 212 -10.75 -7.12 -3.92
CA GLN A 212 -10.74 -8.58 -4.04
C GLN A 212 -10.99 -9.27 -2.68
N ILE A 213 -10.29 -8.85 -1.62
CA ILE A 213 -10.48 -9.38 -0.27
C ILE A 213 -11.93 -9.16 0.19
N MET A 214 -12.44 -7.94 0.04
CA MET A 214 -13.81 -7.61 0.41
C MET A 214 -14.82 -8.44 -0.39
N SER A 215 -14.58 -8.65 -1.67
CA SER A 215 -15.44 -9.48 -2.52
C SER A 215 -15.48 -10.93 -2.01
N VAL A 216 -14.32 -11.51 -1.68
CA VAL A 216 -14.23 -12.87 -1.11
C VAL A 216 -14.98 -12.95 0.21
N VAL A 217 -14.81 -11.98 1.10
CA VAL A 217 -15.48 -11.97 2.41
C VAL A 217 -16.99 -11.80 2.29
N ILE A 218 -17.46 -10.90 1.41
CA ILE A 218 -18.90 -10.73 1.14
C ILE A 218 -19.48 -12.02 0.58
N THR A 219 -18.85 -12.61 -0.44
CA THR A 219 -19.34 -13.87 -1.05
C THR A 219 -19.38 -14.99 -0.02
N TYR A 220 -18.32 -15.17 0.77
CA TYR A 220 -18.29 -16.17 1.85
C TYR A 220 -19.44 -15.94 2.84
N THR A 221 -19.61 -14.71 3.31
CA THR A 221 -20.63 -14.35 4.30
C THR A 221 -22.03 -14.64 3.77
N LEU A 222 -22.30 -14.28 2.52
CA LEU A 222 -23.59 -14.56 1.87
C LEU A 222 -23.84 -16.06 1.76
N VAL A 223 -22.86 -16.85 1.33
CA VAL A 223 -22.97 -18.32 1.25
C VAL A 223 -23.26 -18.92 2.61
N VAL A 224 -22.55 -18.49 3.66
CA VAL A 224 -22.78 -18.99 5.02
C VAL A 224 -24.19 -18.64 5.51
N VAL A 225 -24.65 -17.40 5.31
CA VAL A 225 -26.00 -16.98 5.69
C VAL A 225 -27.06 -17.79 4.94
N GLN A 226 -26.88 -18.02 3.64
CA GLN A 226 -27.79 -18.81 2.82
C GLN A 226 -27.84 -20.28 3.24
N LEU A 227 -26.70 -20.89 3.58
CA LEU A 227 -26.63 -22.28 4.05
C LEU A 227 -27.19 -22.46 5.47
N ARG A 228 -27.25 -21.39 6.27
CA ARG A 228 -27.77 -21.40 7.65
C ARG A 228 -29.26 -21.06 7.74
N ASN A 229 -29.85 -20.45 6.71
CA ASN A 229 -31.29 -20.20 6.58
C ASN A 229 -32.00 -21.42 5.99
#